data_AF-A0A8T2WHJ6-F1
#
_entry.id   AF-A0A8T2WHJ6-F1
#
_cell.length_a   1.000
_cell.length_b   1.000
_cell.length_c   1.000
_cell.angle_alpha   90.00
_cell.angle_beta   90.00
_cell.angle_gamma   90.00
#
_symmetry.space_group_name_H-M   'P 1'
#
loop_
_entity.id
_entity.type
_entity.pdbx_description
1 polymer ?
#
loop_
_entity_poly.entity_id
_entity_poly.type
_entity_poly.pdbx_seq_one_letter_code
_entity_poly.pdbx_strand_id
1 'polypeptide(L)'
;MGSSKNKKARPSKEEKAEAATAVGLSNPTTPNVVLAKRRKTRQPDDDKGTAINAKTLIKDPTSAATADTMAIAAAEEGQEILPAELDEVETITKKRRNSRSVTRVRRQTRTATANLNNDNGIIPATAEEKEEVLEEEENIEEATVTTTRVVKKQRKKREPDPLPCTDPTPELLRSLEEENFSPAPLPVPNFGYACLCMELRELNPPVFTSRDCIKRTLDAKGVFILGELTLANCKDLARVIQYNQEKNIRFFRLSSVLQPWMGVHDIRTFPQFKEICTALQFAGDLARKYGQRLTFHPSHFVKLAAESDSLVEKSIAELEAHSLLFDLMGYTSASPENKINIHVGGVYGNKPTTLERWAGNYKKLSPNCRARVTIENDDVASAYSVDDLLILHRLCDSTLPIVFDFHHYKFCPGELTEEEAFRAAIATWPPGIRPVVHWSESQRGRKPHAHSDYVRGPIFLHGLEKEVDVMIESKCKERALLAYRDGLPIPEDPIDSGDEGVAEAEALKFL
;
A
#
# COMPACT_ATOMS: atom_id res chain seq x y z
N MET A 1 -14.48 -31.31 -49.72
CA MET A 1 -14.43 -31.03 -51.18
C MET A 1 -15.68 -30.25 -51.55
N GLY A 2 -15.63 -29.25 -52.46
CA GLY A 2 -16.78 -28.55 -53.07
C GLY A 2 -17.77 -27.87 -52.09
N SER A 3 -17.88 -26.55 -51.91
CA SER A 3 -17.90 -25.42 -52.85
C SER A 3 -19.06 -25.45 -53.87
N SER A 4 -20.09 -24.63 -53.63
CA SER A 4 -20.69 -23.78 -54.68
C SER A 4 -21.46 -22.59 -54.06
N LYS A 5 -21.47 -21.46 -54.78
CA LYS A 5 -22.14 -20.19 -54.42
C LYS A 5 -23.26 -19.87 -55.41
N ASN A 6 -23.97 -18.76 -55.15
CA ASN A 6 -24.90 -18.00 -56.02
C ASN A 6 -26.40 -18.34 -55.81
N LYS A 7 -27.35 -17.39 -55.94
CA LYS A 7 -27.31 -16.08 -56.64
C LYS A 7 -28.26 -15.04 -56.00
N LYS A 8 -28.01 -13.74 -56.19
CA LYS A 8 -28.90 -12.61 -55.84
C LYS A 8 -29.92 -12.34 -56.98
N ALA A 9 -31.14 -11.85 -56.67
CA ALA A 9 -31.76 -10.64 -57.27
C ALA A 9 -33.26 -10.38 -56.88
N ARG A 10 -33.50 -9.24 -56.18
CA ARG A 10 -34.48 -8.11 -56.39
C ARG A 10 -35.55 -8.14 -57.53
N PRO A 11 -36.53 -7.18 -57.62
CA PRO A 11 -37.18 -6.29 -56.61
C PRO A 11 -38.69 -5.91 -56.83
N SER A 12 -39.28 -5.09 -55.90
CA SER A 12 -40.32 -4.04 -56.11
C SER A 12 -41.77 -4.45 -56.52
N LYS A 13 -42.86 -3.66 -56.37
CA LYS A 13 -43.17 -2.27 -55.89
C LYS A 13 -44.32 -2.34 -54.83
N GLU A 14 -44.93 -1.32 -54.21
CA GLU A 14 -45.37 0.07 -54.50
C GLU A 14 -45.32 0.91 -53.19
N GLU A 15 -44.87 2.18 -53.17
CA GLU A 15 -45.68 3.43 -53.20
C GLU A 15 -46.73 3.58 -52.07
N LYS A 16 -47.00 4.71 -51.39
CA LYS A 16 -46.50 6.11 -51.30
C LYS A 16 -47.20 6.79 -50.08
N ALA A 17 -46.86 7.96 -49.49
CA ALA A 17 -45.74 8.93 -49.60
C ALA A 17 -45.69 9.82 -48.32
N GLU A 18 -44.62 10.63 -48.17
CA GLU A 18 -44.57 12.10 -47.86
C GLU A 18 -45.43 12.76 -46.77
N ALA A 19 -45.02 13.85 -46.08
CA ALA A 19 -43.76 14.61 -45.98
C ALA A 19 -43.81 15.41 -44.64
N ALA A 20 -42.76 15.65 -43.85
CA ALA A 20 -41.47 16.29 -44.12
C ALA A 20 -41.56 17.78 -44.53
N THR A 21 -41.18 18.69 -43.63
CA THR A 21 -40.36 19.87 -44.01
C THR A 21 -39.50 20.30 -42.82
N ALA A 22 -38.24 20.66 -43.10
CA ALA A 22 -37.27 21.19 -42.15
C ALA A 22 -36.92 22.66 -42.52
N VAL A 23 -35.71 23.11 -42.16
CA VAL A 23 -35.14 24.46 -42.39
C VAL A 23 -35.67 25.51 -41.38
N GLY A 24 -34.84 26.34 -40.73
CA GLY A 24 -33.37 26.38 -40.70
C GLY A 24 -32.81 27.81 -40.53
N LEU A 25 -31.70 27.93 -39.80
CA LEU A 25 -30.79 29.10 -39.71
C LEU A 25 -31.32 30.42 -39.09
N SER A 26 -30.75 30.83 -37.94
CA SER A 26 -29.81 31.97 -37.84
C SER A 26 -29.67 32.51 -36.39
N ASN A 27 -28.47 32.98 -36.04
CA ASN A 27 -28.25 33.80 -34.83
C ASN A 27 -28.90 35.18 -34.99
N PRO A 28 -29.32 35.82 -33.89
CA PRO A 28 -28.63 37.07 -33.55
C PRO A 28 -28.40 37.34 -32.04
N THR A 29 -27.24 37.95 -31.79
CA THR A 29 -26.96 39.11 -30.94
C THR A 29 -27.93 39.56 -29.83
N THR A 30 -27.36 39.89 -28.67
CA THR A 30 -27.96 40.71 -27.60
C THR A 30 -28.44 42.09 -28.08
N PRO A 31 -29.47 42.68 -27.41
CA PRO A 31 -29.21 43.97 -26.75
C PRO A 31 -29.99 44.25 -25.43
N ASN A 32 -29.27 44.88 -24.50
CA ASN A 32 -29.63 45.99 -23.60
C ASN A 32 -30.93 46.09 -22.77
N VAL A 33 -30.72 46.17 -21.44
CA VAL A 33 -31.03 47.30 -20.52
C VAL A 33 -32.43 47.98 -20.53
N VAL A 34 -33.18 47.75 -19.43
CA VAL A 34 -33.99 48.74 -18.66
C VAL A 34 -34.00 48.21 -17.20
N LEU A 35 -33.57 48.85 -16.09
CA LEU A 35 -33.29 50.23 -15.66
C LEU A 35 -34.50 51.00 -15.08
N ALA A 36 -34.70 50.91 -13.75
CA ALA A 36 -35.24 51.90 -12.77
C ALA A 36 -35.82 51.16 -11.54
N LYS A 37 -35.79 51.66 -10.29
CA LYS A 37 -35.55 53.03 -9.79
C LYS A 37 -34.56 53.08 -8.62
N ARG A 38 -33.74 54.14 -8.59
CA ARG A 38 -33.02 54.60 -7.39
C ARG A 38 -34.01 55.12 -6.33
N ARG A 39 -33.62 55.03 -5.05
CA ARG A 39 -33.89 56.10 -4.07
C ARG A 39 -32.54 56.57 -3.49
N LYS A 40 -32.35 57.88 -3.45
CA LYS A 40 -31.18 58.60 -2.90
C LYS A 40 -31.70 59.61 -1.86
N THR A 41 -30.76 60.25 -1.15
CA THR A 41 -30.92 61.24 -0.05
C THR A 41 -31.03 60.59 1.34
N ARG A 42 -30.32 61.08 2.38
CA ARG A 42 -29.54 62.34 2.50
C ARG A 42 -28.41 62.23 3.55
N GLN A 43 -27.36 63.04 3.38
CA GLN A 43 -26.34 63.40 4.37
C GLN A 43 -26.89 64.52 5.29
N PRO A 44 -26.33 64.73 6.50
CA PRO A 44 -25.24 65.72 6.72
C PRO A 44 -24.06 65.09 7.49
N ASP A 45 -22.78 65.43 7.32
CA ASP A 45 -22.04 66.71 7.24
C ASP A 45 -21.55 67.24 8.60
N ASP A 46 -20.27 67.64 8.60
CA ASP A 46 -19.53 68.52 9.52
C ASP A 46 -19.17 68.01 10.95
N ASP A 47 -17.97 68.27 11.52
CA ASP A 47 -16.72 68.94 11.05
C ASP A 47 -15.56 68.67 12.06
N LYS A 48 -14.32 69.09 11.71
CA LYS A 48 -13.07 69.23 12.52
C LYS A 48 -12.28 67.93 12.74
N GLY A 49 -11.00 67.81 12.36
CA GLY A 49 -9.92 68.81 12.27
C GLY A 49 -9.04 68.68 13.52
N THR A 50 -7.73 68.45 13.47
CA THR A 50 -6.72 69.26 12.77
C THR A 50 -5.40 68.47 12.64
N ALA A 51 -4.61 68.72 11.60
CA ALA A 51 -3.27 68.13 11.41
C ALA A 51 -2.16 68.98 12.04
N ILE A 52 -1.04 68.35 12.45
CA ILE A 52 0.28 68.99 12.42
C ILE A 52 1.39 68.00 12.06
N ASN A 53 2.54 68.54 11.66
CA ASN A 53 3.47 67.96 10.69
C ASN A 53 4.92 67.94 11.22
N ALA A 54 5.83 67.36 10.43
CA ALA A 54 7.28 67.62 10.34
C ALA A 54 8.26 66.62 11.02
N LYS A 55 9.01 65.89 10.16
CA LYS A 55 10.47 66.01 9.91
C LYS A 55 11.42 66.03 11.16
N THR A 56 12.59 65.35 11.21
CA THR A 56 13.54 65.01 10.11
C THR A 56 14.74 64.12 10.54
N LEU A 57 15.48 63.57 9.54
CA LEU A 57 16.97 63.40 9.43
C LEU A 57 17.77 62.22 10.08
N ILE A 58 18.22 61.32 9.19
CA ILE A 58 19.54 60.59 9.02
C ILE A 58 20.20 59.81 10.20
N LYS A 59 20.44 58.49 10.01
CA LYS A 59 21.79 57.87 9.73
C LYS A 59 21.82 56.33 9.72
N ASP A 60 22.18 55.79 8.55
CA ASP A 60 22.93 54.55 8.31
C ASP A 60 24.34 54.59 8.98
N PRO A 61 25.11 53.47 9.17
CA PRO A 61 25.16 52.32 8.24
C PRO A 61 25.47 50.87 8.75
N THR A 62 25.24 49.92 7.82
CA THR A 62 26.07 48.71 7.48
C THR A 62 26.04 47.36 8.23
N SER A 63 26.13 46.31 7.37
CA SER A 63 26.59 44.92 7.54
C SER A 63 25.62 43.85 8.07
N ALA A 64 25.74 42.56 7.72
CA ALA A 64 25.97 41.86 6.43
C ALA A 64 25.97 40.32 6.67
N ALA A 65 25.21 39.54 5.88
CA ALA A 65 25.39 38.09 5.57
C ALA A 65 24.12 37.60 4.82
N THR A 66 24.06 37.56 3.49
CA THR A 66 24.51 36.48 2.56
C THR A 66 23.89 35.10 2.83
N ALA A 67 23.11 34.64 1.85
CA ALA A 67 22.60 33.27 1.76
C ALA A 67 23.68 32.30 1.26
N ASP A 68 23.51 31.01 1.56
CA ASP A 68 24.37 29.95 1.07
C ASP A 68 23.57 28.94 0.23
N THR A 69 24.14 28.55 -0.91
CA THR A 69 23.56 27.57 -1.84
C THR A 69 24.73 26.93 -2.58
N MET A 70 24.97 25.63 -2.41
CA MET A 70 25.95 24.93 -3.22
C MET A 70 25.48 23.54 -3.67
N ALA A 71 25.84 23.26 -4.92
CA ALA A 71 25.55 22.04 -5.66
C ALA A 71 26.72 21.04 -5.60
N ILE A 72 26.46 19.81 -6.02
CA ILE A 72 27.47 18.75 -6.16
C ILE A 72 27.89 18.67 -7.64
N ALA A 73 29.19 18.63 -7.91
CA ALA A 73 29.79 18.36 -9.22
C ALA A 73 30.99 17.39 -9.07
N ALA A 74 31.35 16.70 -10.15
CA ALA A 74 32.28 15.56 -10.15
C ALA A 74 33.49 15.74 -11.08
N ALA A 75 34.58 15.01 -10.81
CA ALA A 75 35.76 14.60 -11.63
C ALA A 75 36.84 14.10 -10.62
N GLU A 76 37.50 12.94 -10.74
CA GLU A 76 38.55 12.53 -11.72
C GLU A 76 39.79 13.45 -11.65
N GLU A 77 41.06 13.01 -11.61
CA GLU A 77 41.75 11.70 -11.78
C GLU A 77 43.16 11.78 -11.12
N GLY A 78 43.92 10.68 -10.93
CA GLY A 78 45.37 10.75 -10.59
C GLY A 78 46.02 9.55 -9.88
N GLN A 79 47.14 9.03 -10.42
CA GLN A 79 47.82 7.78 -10.03
C GLN A 79 49.00 7.89 -9.03
N GLU A 80 49.22 6.80 -8.27
CA GLU A 80 50.48 6.19 -7.76
C GLU A 80 51.46 7.08 -6.93
N ILE A 81 52.23 6.56 -5.95
CA ILE A 81 53.25 5.49 -5.98
C ILE A 81 53.45 4.89 -4.55
N LEU A 82 53.82 3.60 -4.44
CA LEU A 82 54.22 2.90 -3.20
C LEU A 82 55.72 3.08 -2.86
N PRO A 83 56.15 2.88 -1.60
CA PRO A 83 56.84 1.62 -1.30
C PRO A 83 56.46 0.98 0.06
N ALA A 84 57.06 -0.19 0.34
CA ALA A 84 56.63 -1.17 1.35
C ALA A 84 57.49 -1.22 2.63
N GLU A 85 56.95 -1.87 3.68
CA GLU A 85 57.58 -2.95 4.48
C GLU A 85 56.49 -3.52 5.44
N LEU A 86 56.10 -4.80 5.29
CA LEU A 86 56.56 -5.99 6.04
C LEU A 86 56.07 -6.08 7.50
N ASP A 87 55.17 -7.06 7.76
CA ASP A 87 55.36 -8.05 8.83
C ASP A 87 54.46 -9.29 8.60
N GLU A 88 55.00 -10.49 8.85
CA GLU A 88 54.33 -11.78 8.66
C GLU A 88 53.67 -12.29 9.94
N VAL A 89 52.47 -12.90 9.87
CA VAL A 89 51.98 -13.83 10.91
C VAL A 89 51.25 -15.02 10.28
N GLU A 90 51.56 -16.22 10.80
CA GLU A 90 51.28 -17.53 10.21
C GLU A 90 49.79 -17.92 10.07
N THR A 91 49.48 -18.66 8.99
CA THR A 91 48.21 -19.36 8.81
C THR A 91 48.12 -20.66 9.62
N ILE A 92 47.28 -20.71 10.66
CA ILE A 92 46.97 -21.96 11.37
C ILE A 92 45.72 -22.65 10.77
N THR A 93 45.92 -23.75 10.05
CA THR A 93 44.84 -24.63 9.60
C THR A 93 44.29 -25.51 10.74
N LYS A 94 43.05 -25.28 11.19
CA LYS A 94 42.35 -26.15 12.16
C LYS A 94 41.30 -27.04 11.49
N LYS A 95 41.53 -28.36 11.53
CA LYS A 95 40.61 -29.40 11.06
C LYS A 95 39.25 -29.31 11.79
N ARG A 96 38.15 -29.30 11.03
CA ARG A 96 36.78 -29.39 11.56
C ARG A 96 36.55 -30.75 12.24
N ARG A 97 36.22 -30.76 13.54
CA ARG A 97 35.66 -31.93 14.23
C ARG A 97 34.13 -31.88 14.15
N ASN A 98 33.50 -32.98 13.76
CA ASN A 98 32.04 -33.13 13.79
C ASN A 98 31.54 -33.18 15.24
N SER A 99 30.67 -32.25 15.63
CA SER A 99 29.84 -32.38 16.83
C SER A 99 28.53 -33.11 16.48
N ARG A 100 28.18 -34.13 17.26
CA ARG A 100 26.93 -34.90 17.10
C ARG A 100 25.74 -34.07 17.58
N SER A 101 24.67 -34.01 16.79
CA SER A 101 23.43 -33.34 17.18
C SER A 101 22.56 -34.23 18.07
N VAL A 102 22.37 -33.82 19.32
CA VAL A 102 21.41 -34.45 20.25
C VAL A 102 19.98 -34.08 19.81
N THR A 103 19.19 -35.07 19.42
CA THR A 103 17.79 -34.86 19.02
C THR A 103 16.88 -35.05 20.23
N ARG A 104 16.33 -33.95 20.77
CA ARG A 104 15.37 -34.00 21.89
C ARG A 104 13.97 -34.31 21.36
N VAL A 105 13.46 -35.51 21.63
CA VAL A 105 12.09 -35.91 21.29
C VAL A 105 11.10 -35.18 22.20
N ARG A 106 10.16 -34.44 21.62
CA ARG A 106 9.09 -33.74 22.35
C ARG A 106 7.83 -34.60 22.34
N ARG A 107 7.51 -35.27 23.45
CA ARG A 107 6.16 -35.82 23.68
C ARG A 107 5.17 -34.65 23.68
N GLN A 108 4.13 -34.73 22.85
CA GLN A 108 2.93 -33.90 22.98
C GLN A 108 1.91 -34.65 23.83
N THR A 109 1.81 -34.29 25.10
CA THR A 109 0.62 -34.61 25.90
C THR A 109 -0.44 -33.53 25.65
N ARG A 110 -1.61 -33.94 25.16
CA ARG A 110 -2.81 -33.09 25.13
C ARG A 110 -3.36 -33.02 26.56
N THR A 111 -3.25 -31.88 27.21
CA THR A 111 -4.05 -31.55 28.40
C THR A 111 -5.16 -30.60 28.01
N ALA A 112 -6.41 -31.05 28.18
CA ALA A 112 -7.57 -30.18 28.08
C ALA A 112 -7.70 -29.39 29.40
N THR A 113 -7.76 -28.06 29.30
CA THR A 113 -8.06 -27.19 30.45
C THR A 113 -9.57 -27.09 30.62
N ALA A 114 -10.13 -27.82 31.58
CA ALA A 114 -11.44 -27.53 32.13
C ALA A 114 -11.29 -26.53 33.29
N ASN A 115 -12.12 -25.49 33.30
CA ASN A 115 -12.18 -24.56 34.42
C ASN A 115 -12.87 -25.24 35.62
N LEU A 116 -12.23 -25.24 36.78
CA LEU A 116 -12.87 -25.51 38.07
C LEU A 116 -12.40 -24.47 39.10
N ASN A 117 -13.33 -24.10 39.98
CA ASN A 117 -13.16 -22.99 40.91
C ASN A 117 -12.19 -23.34 42.05
N ASN A 118 -11.55 -22.30 42.59
CA ASN A 118 -10.87 -22.37 43.89
C ASN A 118 -11.88 -22.63 45.00
N ASP A 119 -11.60 -23.62 45.84
CA ASP A 119 -11.79 -23.49 47.29
C ASP A 119 -10.70 -24.34 47.99
N ASN A 120 -9.94 -23.70 48.88
CA ASN A 120 -8.76 -24.31 49.50
C ASN A 120 -9.02 -24.60 51.00
N GLY A 121 -9.02 -25.88 51.36
CA GLY A 121 -9.05 -26.37 52.74
C GLY A 121 -7.75 -27.12 53.09
N ILE A 122 -6.91 -26.43 53.88
CA ILE A 122 -5.81 -26.89 54.77
C ILE A 122 -6.11 -28.33 55.34
N ILE A 123 -5.21 -29.31 55.55
CA ILE A 123 -3.90 -29.36 56.26
C ILE A 123 -3.01 -30.58 55.78
N PRO A 124 -1.88 -31.03 56.42
CA PRO A 124 -0.57 -31.02 55.76
C PRO A 124 0.08 -32.42 55.57
N ALA A 125 1.35 -32.42 55.14
CA ALA A 125 2.17 -33.60 54.88
C ALA A 125 2.74 -34.29 56.14
N THR A 126 3.03 -35.59 55.99
CA THR A 126 4.11 -36.32 56.70
C THR A 126 4.82 -37.24 55.70
N ALA A 127 6.13 -37.43 55.87
CA ALA A 127 7.00 -38.25 55.02
C ALA A 127 7.33 -39.60 55.67
N GLU A 128 8.37 -40.28 55.16
CA GLU A 128 8.98 -41.54 55.66
C GLU A 128 8.17 -42.82 55.32
N GLU A 129 8.75 -43.95 54.92
CA GLU A 129 10.15 -44.29 54.60
C GLU A 129 10.22 -45.66 53.86
N LYS A 130 11.45 -46.10 53.53
CA LYS A 130 11.91 -47.49 53.25
C LYS A 130 11.92 -47.98 51.80
N GLU A 131 13.15 -48.12 51.30
CA GLU A 131 13.53 -49.10 50.28
C GLU A 131 13.45 -50.52 50.87
N GLU A 132 13.03 -51.48 50.05
CA GLU A 132 13.37 -52.89 50.24
C GLU A 132 13.62 -53.51 48.86
N VAL A 133 14.79 -54.11 48.65
CA VAL A 133 15.22 -54.70 47.38
C VAL A 133 15.08 -56.21 47.50
N LEU A 134 14.34 -56.82 46.58
CA LEU A 134 14.32 -58.26 46.37
C LEU A 134 14.65 -58.55 44.90
N GLU A 135 15.64 -59.41 44.70
CA GLU A 135 16.06 -59.91 43.39
C GLU A 135 15.26 -61.19 43.08
N GLU A 136 14.59 -61.23 41.92
CA GLU A 136 14.15 -62.48 41.30
C GLU A 136 14.54 -62.47 39.81
N GLU A 137 15.14 -63.57 39.35
CA GLU A 137 15.58 -63.75 37.97
C GLU A 137 14.41 -64.21 37.08
N GLU A 138 14.16 -63.54 35.96
CA GLU A 138 13.26 -64.05 34.91
C GLU A 138 13.98 -64.27 33.57
N ASN A 139 13.60 -65.38 32.91
CA ASN A 139 14.12 -65.85 31.63
C ASN A 139 13.95 -64.83 30.50
N ILE A 140 14.97 -64.75 29.63
CA ILE A 140 14.87 -64.08 28.33
C ILE A 140 14.82 -65.14 27.24
N GLU A 141 13.63 -65.43 26.71
CA GLU A 141 13.46 -66.04 25.39
C GLU A 141 13.39 -64.94 24.30
N GLU A 142 13.89 -65.24 23.10
CA GLU A 142 14.07 -64.25 22.03
C GLU A 142 12.74 -63.74 21.44
N ALA A 143 12.58 -62.41 21.40
CA ALA A 143 11.65 -61.74 20.49
C ALA A 143 12.40 -60.83 19.51
N THR A 144 12.33 -61.16 18.21
CA THR A 144 13.12 -60.52 17.15
C THR A 144 12.81 -59.02 16.99
N VAL A 145 13.81 -58.16 17.22
CA VAL A 145 13.70 -56.71 17.01
C VAL A 145 13.94 -56.33 15.54
N THR A 146 12.87 -56.23 14.76
CA THR A 146 12.92 -55.70 13.38
C THR A 146 13.21 -54.20 13.41
N THR A 147 14.48 -53.80 13.29
CA THR A 147 14.88 -52.39 13.27
C THR A 147 14.55 -51.71 11.94
N THR A 148 13.36 -51.14 11.81
CA THR A 148 13.00 -50.26 10.68
C THR A 148 13.85 -48.98 10.69
N ARG A 149 14.93 -49.01 9.91
CA ARG A 149 15.89 -47.92 9.73
C ARG A 149 15.22 -46.75 8.99
N VAL A 150 14.79 -45.72 9.72
CA VAL A 150 14.21 -44.50 9.11
C VAL A 150 15.27 -43.76 8.30
N VAL A 151 15.30 -44.02 6.99
CA VAL A 151 16.13 -43.28 6.04
C VAL A 151 15.58 -41.86 5.94
N LYS A 152 16.31 -40.88 6.50
CA LYS A 152 16.07 -39.46 6.23
C LYS A 152 16.34 -39.21 4.74
N LYS A 153 15.29 -39.35 3.91
CA LYS A 153 15.31 -39.08 2.48
C LYS A 153 15.78 -37.63 2.29
N GLN A 154 17.01 -37.43 1.81
CA GLN A 154 17.51 -36.10 1.50
C GLN A 154 16.56 -35.47 0.48
N ARG A 155 15.90 -34.39 0.88
CA ARG A 155 14.91 -33.69 0.05
C ARG A 155 15.70 -33.06 -1.10
N LYS A 156 15.63 -33.67 -2.29
CA LYS A 156 16.35 -33.21 -3.48
C LYS A 156 16.02 -31.73 -3.68
N LYS A 157 17.05 -30.88 -3.77
CA LYS A 157 16.87 -29.43 -3.89
C LYS A 157 16.11 -29.18 -5.21
N ARG A 158 14.88 -28.65 -5.13
CA ARG A 158 14.08 -28.33 -6.32
C ARG A 158 14.84 -27.27 -7.11
N GLU A 159 14.98 -27.48 -8.41
CA GLU A 159 15.58 -26.51 -9.32
C GLU A 159 14.76 -25.21 -9.31
N PRO A 160 15.38 -24.05 -9.60
CA PRO A 160 14.64 -22.81 -9.71
C PRO A 160 13.57 -22.92 -10.80
N ASP A 161 12.36 -22.46 -10.51
CA ASP A 161 11.33 -22.30 -11.53
C ASP A 161 11.76 -21.16 -12.48
N PRO A 162 11.50 -21.24 -13.79
CA PRO A 162 11.77 -20.14 -14.70
C PRO A 162 10.92 -18.92 -14.32
N LEU A 163 11.48 -17.71 -14.47
CA LEU A 163 10.68 -16.50 -14.28
C LEU A 163 9.58 -16.45 -15.35
N PRO A 164 8.34 -16.04 -14.98
CA PRO A 164 7.25 -15.86 -15.93
C PRO A 164 7.40 -14.58 -16.77
N CYS A 165 8.45 -13.80 -16.51
CA CYS A 165 8.77 -12.55 -17.17
C CYS A 165 10.27 -12.45 -17.47
N THR A 166 10.63 -11.46 -18.30
CA THR A 166 12.02 -11.04 -18.52
C THR A 166 12.71 -10.72 -17.18
N ASP A 167 14.02 -10.95 -17.06
CA ASP A 167 14.74 -10.51 -15.86
C ASP A 167 15.07 -9.01 -15.96
N PRO A 168 14.62 -8.16 -15.02
CA PRO A 168 14.93 -6.74 -15.07
C PRO A 168 16.37 -6.50 -14.62
N THR A 169 17.26 -6.34 -15.60
CA THR A 169 18.66 -5.98 -15.36
C THR A 169 18.96 -4.53 -15.80
N PRO A 170 20.09 -3.94 -15.38
CA PRO A 170 20.53 -2.64 -15.90
C PRO A 170 20.70 -2.62 -17.43
N GLU A 171 21.00 -3.76 -18.06
CA GLU A 171 21.11 -3.92 -19.52
C GLU A 171 19.74 -3.73 -20.19
N LEU A 172 18.68 -4.30 -19.61
CA LEU A 172 17.31 -4.10 -20.09
C LEU A 172 16.92 -2.61 -20.01
N LEU A 173 17.24 -1.93 -18.91
CA LEU A 173 16.92 -0.50 -18.79
C LEU A 173 17.65 0.33 -19.86
N ARG A 174 18.94 0.06 -20.11
CA ARG A 174 19.71 0.72 -21.18
C ARG A 174 19.15 0.42 -22.57
N SER A 175 18.77 -0.83 -22.87
CA SER A 175 18.19 -1.15 -24.18
C SER A 175 16.87 -0.42 -24.41
N LEU A 176 16.03 -0.27 -23.38
CA LEU A 176 14.81 0.54 -23.46
C LEU A 176 15.09 2.03 -23.69
N GLU A 177 16.22 2.56 -23.21
CA GLU A 177 16.67 3.93 -23.49
C GLU A 177 17.16 4.08 -24.94
N GLU A 178 18.05 3.17 -25.39
CA GLU A 178 18.59 3.11 -26.75
C GLU A 178 17.48 2.95 -27.82
N GLU A 179 16.48 2.11 -27.55
CA GLU A 179 15.31 1.90 -28.41
C GLU A 179 14.29 3.06 -28.37
N ASN A 180 14.53 4.12 -27.58
CA ASN A 180 13.57 5.19 -27.30
C ASN A 180 12.19 4.65 -26.86
N PHE A 181 12.17 3.56 -26.07
CA PHE A 181 10.94 2.94 -25.60
C PHE A 181 10.02 3.97 -24.93
N SER A 182 8.76 3.96 -25.35
CA SER A 182 7.65 4.70 -24.75
C SER A 182 6.56 3.69 -24.39
N PRO A 183 5.97 3.77 -23.18
CA PRO A 183 4.95 2.82 -22.76
C PRO A 183 3.67 3.00 -23.59
N ALA A 184 2.93 1.90 -23.74
CA ALA A 184 1.63 1.91 -24.41
C ALA A 184 0.64 2.90 -23.74
N PRO A 185 -0.40 3.38 -24.46
CA PRO A 185 -1.47 4.16 -23.87
C PRO A 185 -2.04 3.51 -22.60
N LEU A 186 -2.43 4.33 -21.62
CA LEU A 186 -2.94 3.85 -20.34
C LEU A 186 -4.19 2.97 -20.55
N PRO A 187 -4.31 1.81 -19.87
CA PRO A 187 -5.55 1.04 -19.87
C PRO A 187 -6.75 1.87 -19.40
N VAL A 188 -7.95 1.55 -19.89
CA VAL A 188 -9.20 2.24 -19.53
C VAL A 188 -10.26 1.19 -19.15
N PRO A 189 -10.71 1.13 -17.89
CA PRO A 189 -10.13 1.80 -16.72
C PRO A 189 -8.69 1.36 -16.43
N ASN A 190 -7.92 2.21 -15.75
CA ASN A 190 -6.56 1.86 -15.32
C ASN A 190 -6.61 1.12 -13.98
N PHE A 191 -6.58 -0.21 -14.02
CA PHE A 191 -6.60 -1.04 -12.83
C PHE A 191 -5.20 -1.28 -12.23
N GLY A 192 -5.14 -1.32 -10.91
CA GLY A 192 -3.97 -1.72 -10.13
C GLY A 192 -4.31 -2.69 -9.00
N TYR A 193 -3.28 -3.26 -8.36
CA TYR A 193 -3.42 -4.20 -7.24
C TYR A 193 -2.40 -3.92 -6.12
N ALA A 194 -2.58 -4.57 -4.97
CA ALA A 194 -1.88 -4.22 -3.73
C ALA A 194 -0.90 -5.28 -3.19
N CYS A 195 0.31 -4.80 -2.90
CA CYS A 195 1.37 -5.36 -2.06
C CYS A 195 2.08 -6.64 -2.53
N LEU A 196 1.36 -7.59 -3.14
CA LEU A 196 1.86 -8.92 -3.46
C LEU A 196 1.35 -9.36 -4.84
N CYS A 197 2.22 -9.95 -5.65
CA CYS A 197 1.84 -10.72 -6.83
C CYS A 197 1.82 -12.21 -6.46
N MET A 198 0.68 -12.87 -6.60
CA MET A 198 0.47 -14.27 -6.24
C MET A 198 1.22 -15.23 -7.17
N GLU A 199 1.21 -15.00 -8.48
CA GLU A 199 2.00 -15.78 -9.45
C GLU A 199 3.50 -15.76 -9.11
N LEU A 200 4.08 -14.58 -8.87
CA LEU A 200 5.48 -14.43 -8.48
C LEU A 200 5.80 -15.03 -7.09
N ARG A 201 4.81 -15.06 -6.19
CA ARG A 201 4.95 -15.62 -4.83
C ARG A 201 4.97 -17.14 -4.80
N GLU A 202 4.40 -17.81 -5.80
CA GLU A 202 4.33 -19.28 -5.89
C GLU A 202 5.60 -19.91 -6.47
N LEU A 203 6.50 -19.12 -7.06
CA LEU A 203 7.79 -19.56 -7.59
C LEU A 203 8.74 -20.13 -6.52
N ASN A 204 9.66 -20.98 -6.97
CA ASN A 204 10.84 -21.41 -6.22
C ASN A 204 12.11 -20.82 -6.86
N PRO A 205 12.84 -19.88 -6.23
CA PRO A 205 12.51 -19.17 -5.00
C PRO A 205 11.36 -18.15 -5.21
N PRO A 206 10.60 -17.82 -4.16
CA PRO A 206 9.47 -16.89 -4.26
C PRO A 206 9.95 -15.43 -4.37
N VAL A 207 9.31 -14.67 -5.27
CA VAL A 207 9.54 -13.24 -5.48
C VAL A 207 8.43 -12.43 -4.80
N PHE A 208 8.80 -11.53 -3.87
CA PHE A 208 7.86 -10.69 -3.11
C PHE A 208 8.56 -9.55 -2.37
N THR A 209 7.82 -8.52 -1.97
CA THR A 209 8.34 -7.27 -1.40
C THR A 209 8.02 -7.08 0.09
N SER A 210 7.75 -8.17 0.81
CA SER A 210 7.24 -8.16 2.19
C SER A 210 7.90 -9.20 3.11
N ARG A 211 9.21 -9.44 2.95
CA ARG A 211 10.00 -10.20 3.93
C ARG A 211 10.13 -9.37 5.21
N ASP A 212 9.92 -10.00 6.37
CA ASP A 212 9.95 -9.37 7.70
C ASP A 212 10.61 -10.30 8.74
N CYS A 213 10.90 -9.79 9.93
CA CYS A 213 11.33 -10.58 11.08
C CYS A 213 10.66 -10.16 12.40
N ILE A 214 10.35 -11.14 13.24
CA ILE A 214 9.82 -10.91 14.59
C ILE A 214 10.86 -10.23 15.50
N LYS A 215 10.39 -9.51 16.53
CA LYS A 215 11.24 -8.79 17.50
C LYS A 215 12.41 -9.63 18.04
N ARG A 216 12.17 -10.89 18.41
CA ARG A 216 13.22 -11.81 18.91
C ARG A 216 14.38 -12.01 17.92
N THR A 217 14.10 -12.00 16.62
CA THR A 217 15.14 -12.13 15.58
C THR A 217 15.92 -10.84 15.42
N LEU A 218 15.22 -9.70 15.49
CA LEU A 218 15.83 -8.37 15.49
C LEU A 218 16.72 -8.17 16.72
N ASP A 219 16.23 -8.46 17.93
CA ASP A 219 16.98 -8.40 19.18
C ASP A 219 18.27 -9.23 19.13
N ALA A 220 18.24 -10.39 18.45
CA ALA A 220 19.38 -11.31 18.34
C ALA A 220 20.37 -10.99 17.21
N LYS A 221 19.97 -10.21 16.20
CA LYS A 221 20.79 -9.90 15.00
C LYS A 221 21.11 -8.42 14.81
N GLY A 222 20.47 -7.53 15.57
CA GLY A 222 20.54 -6.08 15.36
C GLY A 222 19.96 -5.63 14.01
N VAL A 223 20.17 -4.36 13.66
CA VAL A 223 19.65 -3.76 12.41
C VAL A 223 20.14 -4.44 11.12
N PHE A 224 21.20 -5.25 11.18
CA PHE A 224 21.73 -5.99 10.03
C PHE A 224 20.67 -6.87 9.35
N ILE A 225 19.80 -7.55 10.13
CA ILE A 225 18.73 -8.37 9.53
C ILE A 225 17.66 -7.53 8.84
N LEU A 226 17.39 -6.31 9.32
CA LEU A 226 16.46 -5.40 8.66
C LEU A 226 17.02 -4.96 7.31
N GLY A 227 18.32 -4.64 7.24
CA GLY A 227 19.00 -4.29 6.00
C GLY A 227 19.06 -5.44 4.99
N GLU A 228 19.35 -6.67 5.42
CA GLU A 228 19.29 -7.87 4.54
C GLU A 228 17.89 -8.07 3.94
N LEU A 229 16.85 -7.98 4.77
CA LEU A 229 15.46 -8.21 4.33
C LEU A 229 14.94 -7.06 3.45
N THR A 230 15.26 -5.81 3.80
CA THR A 230 14.94 -4.62 2.98
C THR A 230 15.61 -4.73 1.61
N LEU A 231 16.90 -5.05 1.55
CA LEU A 231 17.62 -5.20 0.28
C LEU A 231 17.00 -6.31 -0.59
N ALA A 232 16.58 -7.43 0.00
CA ALA A 232 15.90 -8.50 -0.72
C ALA A 232 14.53 -8.05 -1.26
N ASN A 233 13.75 -7.29 -0.46
CA ASN A 233 12.47 -6.74 -0.89
C ASN A 233 12.62 -5.71 -2.02
N CYS A 234 13.61 -4.81 -1.93
CA CYS A 234 13.91 -3.81 -2.97
C CYS A 234 14.37 -4.45 -4.28
N LYS A 235 15.17 -5.53 -4.22
CA LYS A 235 15.59 -6.30 -5.42
C LYS A 235 14.44 -7.02 -6.10
N ASP A 236 13.49 -7.56 -5.32
CA ASP A 236 12.31 -8.21 -5.88
C ASP A 236 11.28 -7.23 -6.45
N LEU A 237 11.27 -5.97 -5.98
CA LEU A 237 10.35 -4.94 -6.49
C LEU A 237 10.52 -4.72 -8.00
N ALA A 238 11.75 -4.73 -8.51
CA ALA A 238 12.01 -4.63 -9.95
C ALA A 238 11.33 -5.77 -10.75
N ARG A 239 11.30 -6.99 -10.21
CA ARG A 239 10.61 -8.14 -10.84
C ARG A 239 9.09 -8.00 -10.83
N VAL A 240 8.52 -7.43 -9.77
CA VAL A 240 7.08 -7.10 -9.73
C VAL A 240 6.75 -6.03 -10.78
N ILE A 241 7.60 -5.00 -10.93
CA ILE A 241 7.43 -3.95 -11.95
C ILE A 241 7.56 -4.53 -13.37
N GLN A 242 8.53 -5.42 -13.61
CA GLN A 242 8.69 -6.09 -14.91
C GLN A 242 7.49 -6.98 -15.26
N TYR A 243 7.02 -7.78 -14.29
CA TYR A 243 5.80 -8.57 -14.44
C TYR A 243 4.58 -7.69 -14.74
N ASN A 244 4.43 -6.57 -14.04
CA ASN A 244 3.35 -5.61 -14.30
C ASN A 244 3.40 -5.07 -15.73
N GLN A 245 4.58 -4.73 -16.24
CA GLN A 245 4.75 -4.27 -17.62
C GLN A 245 4.28 -5.33 -18.63
N GLU A 246 4.73 -6.57 -18.47
CA GLU A 246 4.38 -7.67 -19.38
C GLU A 246 2.90 -8.09 -19.29
N LYS A 247 2.25 -7.83 -18.15
CA LYS A 247 0.80 -8.00 -17.97
C LYS A 247 -0.01 -6.72 -18.27
N ASN A 248 0.61 -5.66 -18.78
CA ASN A 248 -0.01 -4.34 -19.03
C ASN A 248 -0.76 -3.75 -17.81
N ILE A 249 -0.17 -3.90 -16.62
CA ILE A 249 -0.65 -3.30 -15.36
C ILE A 249 0.16 -2.04 -15.11
N ARG A 250 -0.54 -0.91 -14.94
CA ARG A 250 0.08 0.42 -14.88
C ARG A 250 -0.06 1.11 -13.52
N PHE A 251 -0.64 0.42 -12.54
CA PHE A 251 -0.82 0.92 -11.19
C PHE A 251 -0.53 -0.19 -10.18
N PHE A 252 0.29 0.09 -9.16
CA PHE A 252 0.63 -0.87 -8.12
C PHE A 252 0.79 -0.18 -6.76
N ARG A 253 0.23 -0.77 -5.70
CA ARG A 253 0.50 -0.36 -4.33
C ARG A 253 1.63 -1.18 -3.74
N LEU A 254 2.69 -0.51 -3.33
CA LEU A 254 3.84 -1.08 -2.63
C LEU A 254 3.44 -1.55 -1.22
N SER A 255 4.12 -2.58 -0.72
CA SER A 255 3.96 -3.07 0.66
C SER A 255 4.69 -2.15 1.64
N SER A 256 4.04 -1.71 2.72
CA SER A 256 4.71 -1.02 3.84
C SER A 256 5.73 -1.91 4.59
N VAL A 257 5.83 -3.18 4.23
CA VAL A 257 6.87 -4.12 4.70
C VAL A 257 8.07 -4.16 3.73
N LEU A 258 8.11 -3.30 2.69
CA LEU A 258 9.28 -3.14 1.82
C LEU A 258 10.54 -2.89 2.66
N GLN A 259 10.41 -2.02 3.66
CA GLN A 259 11.29 -1.97 4.82
C GLN A 259 10.58 -2.62 6.03
N PRO A 260 11.10 -3.72 6.58
CA PRO A 260 10.72 -4.22 7.90
C PRO A 260 10.84 -3.14 8.97
N TRP A 261 9.85 -3.07 9.87
CA TRP A 261 9.83 -2.12 10.98
C TRP A 261 9.96 -0.65 10.52
N MET A 262 9.31 -0.32 9.39
CA MET A 262 9.21 1.04 8.86
C MET A 262 8.69 2.03 9.91
N GLY A 263 9.21 3.25 9.93
CA GLY A 263 8.90 4.27 10.95
C GLY A 263 9.54 4.02 12.33
N VAL A 264 9.93 2.79 12.66
CA VAL A 264 10.64 2.46 13.92
C VAL A 264 12.16 2.54 13.76
N HIS A 265 12.67 2.11 12.60
CA HIS A 265 14.09 2.19 12.26
C HIS A 265 14.32 3.06 11.02
N ASP A 266 15.34 3.90 11.08
CA ASP A 266 15.79 4.71 9.95
C ASP A 266 16.62 3.86 8.97
N ILE A 267 16.15 3.73 7.74
CA ILE A 267 16.79 2.97 6.66
C ILE A 267 18.25 3.40 6.40
N ARG A 268 18.58 4.66 6.67
CA ARG A 268 19.93 5.24 6.51
C ARG A 268 20.95 4.66 7.48
N THR A 269 20.48 3.99 8.55
CA THR A 269 21.33 3.32 9.55
C THR A 269 21.65 1.86 9.20
N PHE A 270 21.06 1.31 8.14
CA PHE A 270 21.27 -0.08 7.76
C PHE A 270 22.64 -0.28 7.09
N PRO A 271 23.41 -1.33 7.43
CA PRO A 271 24.69 -1.61 6.78
C PRO A 271 24.62 -1.74 5.26
N GLN A 272 23.47 -2.21 4.74
CA GLN A 272 23.16 -2.39 3.32
C GLN A 272 22.54 -1.14 2.65
N PHE A 273 22.57 0.03 3.30
CA PHE A 273 21.85 1.23 2.83
C PHE A 273 22.25 1.63 1.40
N LYS A 274 23.53 1.54 1.03
CA LYS A 274 23.99 1.89 -0.33
C LYS A 274 23.38 0.98 -1.39
N GLU A 275 23.37 -0.32 -1.15
CA GLU A 275 22.79 -1.33 -2.05
C GLU A 275 21.27 -1.24 -2.10
N ILE A 276 20.63 -0.85 -0.99
CA ILE A 276 19.19 -0.56 -0.92
C ILE A 276 18.86 0.64 -1.82
N CYS A 277 19.63 1.74 -1.74
CA CYS A 277 19.46 2.90 -2.63
C CYS A 277 19.63 2.50 -4.10
N THR A 278 20.64 1.72 -4.46
CA THR A 278 20.82 1.23 -5.84
C THR A 278 19.62 0.39 -6.31
N ALA A 279 19.09 -0.50 -5.46
CA ALA A 279 17.93 -1.33 -5.81
C ALA A 279 16.62 -0.51 -5.93
N LEU A 280 16.40 0.45 -5.03
CA LEU A 280 15.24 1.36 -5.07
C LEU A 280 15.29 2.27 -6.30
N GLN A 281 16.43 2.89 -6.58
CA GLN A 281 16.61 3.75 -7.74
C GLN A 281 16.34 2.97 -9.04
N PHE A 282 16.94 1.79 -9.21
CA PHE A 282 16.70 0.93 -10.38
C PHE A 282 15.23 0.54 -10.55
N ALA A 283 14.55 0.16 -9.45
CA ALA A 283 13.11 -0.12 -9.49
C ALA A 283 12.29 1.13 -9.86
N GLY A 284 12.66 2.30 -9.34
CA GLY A 284 12.01 3.58 -9.66
C GLY A 284 12.21 4.01 -11.12
N ASP A 285 13.41 3.86 -11.67
CA ASP A 285 13.70 4.15 -13.07
C ASP A 285 12.92 3.23 -14.00
N LEU A 286 12.89 1.92 -13.71
CA LEU A 286 12.10 0.96 -14.47
C LEU A 286 10.59 1.28 -14.43
N ALA A 287 10.07 1.62 -13.25
CA ALA A 287 8.67 2.05 -13.11
C ALA A 287 8.37 3.33 -13.89
N ARG A 288 9.23 4.36 -13.82
CA ARG A 288 9.07 5.59 -14.63
C ARG A 288 9.15 5.31 -16.13
N LYS A 289 10.10 4.49 -16.58
CA LYS A 289 10.29 4.13 -17.99
C LYS A 289 9.07 3.39 -18.55
N TYR A 290 8.45 2.52 -17.76
CA TYR A 290 7.17 1.87 -18.07
C TYR A 290 5.94 2.73 -17.76
N GLY A 291 6.11 3.93 -17.20
CA GLY A 291 5.03 4.80 -16.75
C GLY A 291 4.06 4.11 -15.79
N GLN A 292 4.56 3.31 -14.85
CA GLN A 292 3.78 2.68 -13.79
C GLN A 292 3.67 3.61 -12.59
N ARG A 293 2.44 3.80 -12.10
CA ARG A 293 2.15 4.55 -10.89
C ARG A 293 2.37 3.67 -9.66
N LEU A 294 3.17 4.16 -8.71
CA LEU A 294 3.50 3.46 -7.46
C LEU A 294 3.00 4.26 -6.25
N THR A 295 2.30 3.59 -5.32
CA THR A 295 1.66 4.21 -4.14
C THR A 295 1.87 3.38 -2.87
N PHE A 296 1.58 3.95 -1.70
CA PHE A 296 1.51 3.23 -0.42
C PHE A 296 0.14 3.44 0.26
N HIS A 297 -0.18 2.52 1.16
CA HIS A 297 -1.22 2.68 2.16
C HIS A 297 -0.66 2.12 3.48
N PRO A 298 -0.09 2.98 4.35
CA PRO A 298 0.46 2.58 5.64
C PRO A 298 -0.57 1.92 6.54
N SER A 299 -0.09 1.27 7.60
CA SER A 299 -0.96 0.50 8.48
C SER A 299 -1.98 1.37 9.22
N HIS A 300 -3.06 0.76 9.70
CA HIS A 300 -4.05 1.45 10.55
C HIS A 300 -3.48 1.93 11.89
N PHE A 301 -2.20 1.65 12.21
CA PHE A 301 -1.49 2.20 13.37
C PHE A 301 -1.01 3.64 13.16
N VAL A 302 -0.97 4.14 11.92
CA VAL A 302 -0.79 5.58 11.65
C VAL A 302 -2.05 6.32 12.11
N LYS A 303 -1.91 7.11 13.18
CA LYS A 303 -2.98 7.85 13.86
C LYS A 303 -2.60 9.32 14.06
N LEU A 304 -2.58 10.12 12.99
CA LEU A 304 -2.37 11.57 13.08
C LEU A 304 -3.46 12.30 13.92
N ALA A 305 -4.65 11.70 14.06
CA ALA A 305 -5.72 12.16 14.93
C ALA A 305 -5.54 11.82 16.43
N ALA A 306 -4.51 11.07 16.82
CA ALA A 306 -4.35 10.60 18.20
C ALA A 306 -4.18 11.73 19.23
N GLU A 307 -4.67 11.48 20.44
CA GLU A 307 -4.50 12.37 21.61
C GLU A 307 -3.13 12.26 22.28
N SER A 308 -2.39 11.19 21.98
CA SER A 308 -1.06 10.96 22.50
C SER A 308 -0.01 11.46 21.51
N ASP A 309 0.78 12.44 21.91
CA ASP A 309 1.92 12.94 21.11
C ASP A 309 2.86 11.81 20.69
N SER A 310 3.12 10.82 21.55
CA SER A 310 3.98 9.67 21.19
C SER A 310 3.39 8.78 20.09
N LEU A 311 2.05 8.73 19.93
CA LEU A 311 1.43 8.05 18.78
C LEU A 311 1.50 8.92 17.53
N VAL A 312 1.35 10.24 17.66
CA VAL A 312 1.50 11.20 16.56
C VAL A 312 2.94 11.19 16.02
N GLU A 313 3.95 11.22 16.88
CA GLU A 313 5.37 11.15 16.51
C GLU A 313 5.70 9.88 15.72
N LYS A 314 5.22 8.72 16.19
CA LYS A 314 5.38 7.44 15.48
C LYS A 314 4.66 7.44 14.12
N SER A 315 3.47 8.03 14.07
CA SER A 315 2.68 8.18 12.85
C SER A 315 3.41 9.06 11.82
N ILE A 316 4.00 10.17 12.27
CA ILE A 316 4.83 11.05 11.44
C ILE A 316 6.08 10.28 10.97
N ALA A 317 6.79 9.58 11.85
CA ALA A 317 7.97 8.81 11.48
C ALA A 317 7.68 7.70 10.44
N GLU A 318 6.54 7.00 10.54
CA GLU A 318 6.10 6.02 9.54
C GLU A 318 5.77 6.70 8.20
N LEU A 319 5.08 7.84 8.19
CA LEU A 319 4.77 8.58 6.97
C LEU A 319 6.02 9.16 6.28
N GLU A 320 6.94 9.77 7.04
CA GLU A 320 8.22 10.28 6.52
C GLU A 320 9.08 9.14 5.94
N ALA A 321 9.08 7.95 6.55
CA ALA A 321 9.79 6.79 6.00
C ALA A 321 9.21 6.31 4.65
N HIS A 322 7.88 6.31 4.51
CA HIS A 322 7.22 6.04 3.22
C HIS A 322 7.55 7.11 2.16
N SER A 323 7.63 8.40 2.54
CA SER A 323 8.03 9.48 1.62
C SER A 323 9.49 9.36 1.20
N LEU A 324 10.39 9.08 2.15
CA LEU A 324 11.82 8.87 1.90
C LEU A 324 12.05 7.73 0.90
N LEU A 325 11.28 6.64 0.98
CA LEU A 325 11.38 5.56 -0.01
C LEU A 325 11.08 6.01 -1.43
N PHE A 326 10.07 6.87 -1.65
CA PHE A 326 9.83 7.43 -2.98
C PHE A 326 10.95 8.36 -3.45
N ASP A 327 11.52 9.15 -2.55
CA ASP A 327 12.65 10.02 -2.86
C ASP A 327 13.90 9.18 -3.24
N LEU A 328 14.16 8.07 -2.53
CA LEU A 328 15.22 7.09 -2.85
C LEU A 328 14.95 6.26 -4.11
N MET A 329 13.71 6.18 -4.57
CA MET A 329 13.34 5.64 -5.88
C MET A 329 13.47 6.70 -7.00
N GLY A 330 13.86 7.94 -6.69
CA GLY A 330 14.04 9.02 -7.67
C GLY A 330 12.78 9.84 -7.99
N TYR A 331 11.69 9.72 -7.20
CA TYR A 331 10.48 10.54 -7.37
C TYR A 331 10.58 11.90 -6.69
N THR A 332 11.71 12.60 -6.83
CA THR A 332 12.06 13.80 -6.04
C THR A 332 11.07 14.98 -6.17
N SER A 333 10.32 15.05 -7.27
CA SER A 333 9.15 15.93 -7.41
C SER A 333 7.94 15.33 -6.70
N ALA A 334 7.89 15.46 -5.38
CA ALA A 334 6.84 14.90 -4.54
C ALA A 334 5.44 15.44 -4.90
N SER A 335 4.48 14.53 -5.09
CA SER A 335 3.09 14.84 -5.40
C SER A 335 2.17 13.64 -5.11
N PRO A 336 0.83 13.80 -5.17
CA PRO A 336 -0.13 12.70 -5.04
C PRO A 336 -0.05 11.63 -6.16
N GLU A 337 0.79 11.82 -7.18
CA GLU A 337 1.10 10.75 -8.14
C GLU A 337 1.67 9.52 -7.41
N ASN A 338 2.54 9.73 -6.42
CA ASN A 338 3.01 8.67 -5.52
C ASN A 338 2.35 8.81 -4.14
N LYS A 339 1.02 8.69 -4.10
CA LYS A 339 0.28 8.90 -2.85
C LYS A 339 0.69 7.95 -1.71
N ILE A 340 0.65 8.49 -0.50
CA ILE A 340 0.70 7.78 0.77
C ILE A 340 -0.68 7.92 1.40
N ASN A 341 -1.46 6.85 1.33
CA ASN A 341 -2.88 6.87 1.68
C ASN A 341 -3.13 6.47 3.13
N ILE A 342 -3.94 7.21 3.88
CA ILE A 342 -4.35 6.85 5.23
C ILE A 342 -5.83 7.17 5.48
N HIS A 343 -6.39 6.62 6.55
CA HIS A 343 -7.66 7.10 7.11
C HIS A 343 -7.41 8.14 8.21
N VAL A 344 -8.46 8.84 8.64
CA VAL A 344 -8.39 9.75 9.81
C VAL A 344 -8.07 8.96 11.08
N GLY A 345 -8.70 7.79 11.24
CA GLY A 345 -8.51 6.89 12.38
C GLY A 345 -9.65 7.01 13.40
N GLY A 346 -9.30 7.07 14.70
CA GLY A 346 -10.31 7.13 15.75
C GLY A 346 -11.10 8.45 15.75
N VAL A 347 -12.33 8.42 16.27
CA VAL A 347 -13.22 9.59 16.39
C VAL A 347 -12.93 10.44 17.64
N TYR A 348 -12.25 9.85 18.64
CA TYR A 348 -11.87 10.48 19.92
C TYR A 348 -12.98 11.35 20.54
N GLY A 349 -14.21 10.83 20.55
CA GLY A 349 -15.40 11.48 21.14
C GLY A 349 -16.02 12.62 20.34
N ASN A 350 -15.25 13.37 19.54
CA ASN A 350 -15.74 14.50 18.76
C ASN A 350 -15.07 14.59 17.38
N LYS A 351 -15.86 14.46 16.31
CA LYS A 351 -15.36 14.56 14.93
C LYS A 351 -14.70 15.92 14.63
N PRO A 352 -15.35 17.09 14.77
CA PRO A 352 -14.74 18.40 14.51
C PRO A 352 -13.36 18.61 15.17
N THR A 353 -13.25 18.47 16.49
CA THR A 353 -11.99 18.67 17.23
C THR A 353 -10.93 17.65 16.80
N THR A 354 -11.33 16.43 16.43
CA THR A 354 -10.41 15.43 15.90
C THR A 354 -9.89 15.77 14.51
N LEU A 355 -10.73 16.32 13.62
CA LEU A 355 -10.30 16.80 12.30
C LEU A 355 -9.35 17.99 12.41
N GLU A 356 -9.62 18.94 13.32
CA GLU A 356 -8.70 20.05 13.63
C GLU A 356 -7.33 19.54 14.13
N ARG A 357 -7.34 18.55 15.04
CA ARG A 357 -6.12 17.92 15.56
C ARG A 357 -5.33 17.20 14.47
N TRP A 358 -6.02 16.43 13.60
CA TRP A 358 -5.42 15.77 12.45
C TRP A 358 -4.77 16.79 11.51
N ALA A 359 -5.49 17.86 11.16
CA ALA A 359 -4.98 18.93 10.28
C ALA A 359 -3.76 19.65 10.88
N GLY A 360 -3.77 19.91 12.19
CA GLY A 360 -2.62 20.46 12.92
C GLY A 360 -1.40 19.54 12.88
N ASN A 361 -1.58 18.23 12.99
CA ASN A 361 -0.50 17.25 12.91
C ASN A 361 -0.02 17.01 11.47
N TYR A 362 -0.89 17.05 10.47
CA TYR A 362 -0.53 17.03 9.03
C TYR A 362 0.38 18.21 8.64
N LYS A 363 0.20 19.38 9.27
CA LYS A 363 1.08 20.55 9.07
C LYS A 363 2.50 20.34 9.66
N LYS A 364 2.73 19.33 10.51
CA LYS A 364 4.06 18.96 11.04
C LYS A 364 4.90 18.09 10.08
N LEU A 365 4.27 17.49 9.05
CA LEU A 365 4.98 16.67 8.05
C LEU A 365 5.97 17.52 7.23
N SER A 366 6.99 16.88 6.66
CA SER A 366 7.88 17.51 5.68
C SER A 366 7.09 17.93 4.42
N PRO A 367 7.57 18.91 3.64
CA PRO A 367 6.90 19.31 2.39
C PRO A 367 6.70 18.13 1.42
N ASN A 368 7.70 17.26 1.27
CA ASN A 368 7.60 16.07 0.41
C ASN A 368 6.56 15.09 0.92
N CYS A 369 6.61 14.74 2.21
CA CYS A 369 5.66 13.81 2.81
C CYS A 369 4.22 14.35 2.72
N ARG A 370 4.02 15.63 3.10
CA ARG A 370 2.72 16.31 2.99
C ARG A 370 2.19 16.32 1.56
N ALA A 371 3.04 16.58 0.56
CA ALA A 371 2.66 16.58 -0.85
C ALA A 371 2.27 15.19 -1.40
N ARG A 372 2.58 14.10 -0.67
CA ARG A 372 2.17 12.73 -1.03
C ARG A 372 0.97 12.23 -0.23
N VAL A 373 0.69 12.76 0.96
CA VAL A 373 -0.39 12.24 1.81
C VAL A 373 -1.75 12.46 1.18
N THR A 374 -2.60 11.44 1.28
CA THR A 374 -4.00 11.42 0.82
C THR A 374 -4.86 10.77 1.89
N ILE A 375 -6.16 11.10 1.90
CA ILE A 375 -7.11 10.65 2.93
C ILE A 375 -8.25 9.84 2.31
N GLU A 376 -8.68 8.77 2.96
CA GLU A 376 -9.68 7.83 2.44
C GLU A 376 -10.90 7.71 3.38
N ASN A 377 -12.10 7.61 2.79
CA ASN A 377 -13.34 7.40 3.56
C ASN A 377 -13.34 6.03 4.25
N ASP A 378 -13.96 5.97 5.42
CA ASP A 378 -13.81 4.88 6.39
C ASP A 378 -14.98 3.87 6.28
N ASP A 379 -14.76 2.62 6.71
CA ASP A 379 -15.77 1.55 6.64
C ASP A 379 -16.62 1.43 7.91
N VAL A 380 -16.34 2.23 8.94
CA VAL A 380 -17.12 2.27 10.18
C VAL A 380 -18.17 3.39 10.12
N ALA A 381 -19.45 3.05 10.32
CA ALA A 381 -20.57 4.00 10.25
C ALA A 381 -20.42 5.26 11.15
N SER A 382 -19.75 5.15 12.30
CA SER A 382 -19.45 6.29 13.19
C SER A 382 -18.16 7.06 12.85
N ALA A 383 -17.32 6.52 11.98
CA ALA A 383 -16.09 7.13 11.48
C ALA A 383 -16.41 8.10 10.32
N TYR A 384 -15.55 8.21 9.30
CA TYR A 384 -15.47 9.41 8.46
C TYR A 384 -16.00 9.18 7.03
N SER A 385 -17.11 9.84 6.70
CA SER A 385 -17.67 9.87 5.33
C SER A 385 -16.93 10.89 4.45
N VAL A 386 -17.25 10.94 3.16
CA VAL A 386 -16.70 11.97 2.26
C VAL A 386 -17.05 13.39 2.72
N ASP A 387 -18.22 13.62 3.33
CA ASP A 387 -18.59 14.92 3.92
C ASP A 387 -17.58 15.40 4.96
N ASP A 388 -17.19 14.51 5.87
CA ASP A 388 -16.18 14.80 6.90
C ASP A 388 -14.81 15.06 6.26
N LEU A 389 -14.45 14.30 5.23
CA LEU A 389 -13.18 14.47 4.52
C LEU A 389 -13.12 15.76 3.71
N LEU A 390 -14.24 16.26 3.20
CA LEU A 390 -14.35 17.57 2.57
C LEU A 390 -14.15 18.71 3.60
N ILE A 391 -14.56 18.51 4.86
CA ILE A 391 -14.18 19.43 5.96
C ILE A 391 -12.68 19.38 6.20
N LEU A 392 -12.09 18.18 6.30
CA LEU A 392 -10.66 18.00 6.54
C LEU A 392 -9.79 18.59 5.41
N HIS A 393 -10.19 18.38 4.15
CA HIS A 393 -9.56 18.97 2.97
C HIS A 393 -9.45 20.50 3.12
N ARG A 394 -10.52 21.17 3.55
CA ARG A 394 -10.53 22.62 3.80
C ARG A 394 -9.62 23.03 4.98
N LEU A 395 -9.61 22.26 6.08
CA LEU A 395 -8.70 22.50 7.22
C LEU A 395 -7.21 22.32 6.85
N CYS A 396 -6.94 21.50 5.85
CA CYS A 396 -5.64 21.27 5.22
C CYS A 396 -5.38 22.21 4.02
N ASP A 397 -5.96 23.41 4.05
CA ASP A 397 -5.76 24.50 3.07
C ASP A 397 -6.07 24.08 1.62
N SER A 398 -6.99 23.13 1.44
CA SER A 398 -7.36 22.48 0.17
C SER A 398 -6.21 21.75 -0.54
N THR A 399 -5.20 21.30 0.21
CA THR A 399 -4.01 20.60 -0.33
C THR A 399 -4.05 19.07 -0.21
N LEU A 400 -4.99 18.52 0.57
CA LEU A 400 -5.08 17.08 0.89
C LEU A 400 -6.09 16.38 -0.03
N PRO A 401 -5.68 15.53 -0.99
CA PRO A 401 -6.62 14.85 -1.88
C PRO A 401 -7.34 13.69 -1.17
N ILE A 402 -8.60 13.50 -1.55
CA ILE A 402 -9.48 12.43 -1.06
C ILE A 402 -9.43 11.25 -2.04
N VAL A 403 -9.08 10.07 -1.54
CA VAL A 403 -9.25 8.79 -2.22
C VAL A 403 -10.65 8.29 -1.89
N PHE A 404 -11.45 8.04 -2.92
CA PHE A 404 -12.79 7.48 -2.74
C PHE A 404 -12.71 5.95 -2.75
N ASP A 405 -13.16 5.30 -1.69
CA ASP A 405 -13.39 3.85 -1.65
C ASP A 405 -14.90 3.55 -1.75
N PHE A 406 -15.27 2.87 -2.84
CA PHE A 406 -16.65 2.49 -3.16
C PHE A 406 -17.23 1.41 -2.22
N HIS A 407 -16.39 0.63 -1.55
CA HIS A 407 -16.80 -0.39 -0.60
C HIS A 407 -17.05 0.22 0.78
N HIS A 408 -16.14 1.05 1.27
CA HIS A 408 -16.26 1.80 2.51
C HIS A 408 -17.45 2.77 2.49
N TYR A 409 -17.71 3.44 1.35
CA TYR A 409 -18.88 4.32 1.19
C TYR A 409 -20.21 3.62 1.54
N LYS A 410 -20.35 2.31 1.29
CA LYS A 410 -21.57 1.55 1.62
C LYS A 410 -21.83 1.44 3.13
N PHE A 411 -20.81 1.66 3.95
CA PHE A 411 -20.87 1.56 5.42
C PHE A 411 -20.79 2.93 6.11
N CYS A 412 -20.15 3.93 5.49
CA CYS A 412 -20.13 5.32 5.94
C CYS A 412 -20.46 6.30 4.78
N PRO A 413 -21.71 6.32 4.27
CA PRO A 413 -22.06 7.09 3.08
C PRO A 413 -22.07 8.60 3.33
N GLY A 414 -22.50 9.02 4.53
CA GLY A 414 -22.78 10.42 4.82
C GLY A 414 -24.08 10.89 4.19
N GLU A 415 -24.14 12.16 3.76
CA GLU A 415 -25.35 12.80 3.22
C GLU A 415 -25.36 12.85 1.68
N LEU A 416 -24.19 12.77 1.03
CA LEU A 416 -24.06 12.75 -0.43
C LEU A 416 -24.40 11.38 -1.02
N THR A 417 -25.00 11.35 -2.20
CA THR A 417 -25.11 10.10 -2.99
C THR A 417 -23.74 9.60 -3.44
N GLU A 418 -23.62 8.31 -3.81
CA GLU A 418 -22.34 7.72 -4.21
C GLU A 418 -21.68 8.51 -5.35
N GLU A 419 -22.47 8.92 -6.35
CA GLU A 419 -21.98 9.70 -7.49
C GLU A 419 -21.49 11.09 -7.06
N GLU A 420 -22.24 11.78 -6.20
CA GLU A 420 -21.86 13.11 -5.69
C GLU A 420 -20.62 13.04 -4.80
N ALA A 421 -20.54 12.06 -3.91
CA ALA A 421 -19.41 11.80 -3.03
C ALA A 421 -18.14 11.47 -3.84
N PHE A 422 -18.27 10.58 -4.83
CA PHE A 422 -17.19 10.24 -5.76
C PHE A 422 -16.72 11.46 -6.57
N ARG A 423 -17.65 12.21 -7.17
CA ARG A 423 -17.34 13.43 -7.95
C ARG A 423 -16.73 14.55 -7.08
N ALA A 424 -17.13 14.67 -5.83
CA ALA A 424 -16.53 15.60 -4.88
C ALA A 424 -15.12 15.18 -4.47
N ALA A 425 -14.89 13.88 -4.23
CA ALA A 425 -13.58 13.35 -3.86
C ALA A 425 -12.55 13.55 -4.99
N ILE A 426 -12.87 13.19 -6.23
CA ILE A 426 -11.96 13.40 -7.37
C ILE A 426 -11.62 14.87 -7.62
N ALA A 427 -12.55 15.79 -7.33
CA ALA A 427 -12.34 17.23 -7.52
C ALA A 427 -11.33 17.83 -6.51
N THR A 428 -10.94 17.10 -5.46
CA THR A 428 -9.89 17.52 -4.52
C THR A 428 -8.46 17.27 -5.03
N TRP A 429 -8.30 16.59 -6.16
CA TRP A 429 -6.99 16.24 -6.71
C TRP A 429 -6.36 17.39 -7.52
N PRO A 430 -5.03 17.57 -7.47
CA PRO A 430 -4.37 18.61 -8.26
C PRO A 430 -4.55 18.41 -9.77
N PRO A 431 -4.75 19.50 -10.55
CA PRO A 431 -4.85 19.42 -12.01
C PRO A 431 -3.64 18.71 -12.64
N GLY A 432 -3.91 17.80 -13.57
CA GLY A 432 -2.89 17.01 -14.25
C GLY A 432 -2.47 15.72 -13.54
N ILE A 433 -2.91 15.49 -12.29
CA ILE A 433 -2.73 14.22 -11.58
C ILE A 433 -4.04 13.43 -11.64
N ARG A 434 -3.97 12.15 -12.03
CA ARG A 434 -5.17 11.29 -12.06
C ARG A 434 -5.63 11.01 -10.62
N PRO A 435 -6.92 11.17 -10.29
CA PRO A 435 -7.44 10.72 -9.01
C PRO A 435 -7.30 9.21 -8.85
N VAL A 436 -6.98 8.76 -7.63
CA VAL A 436 -7.06 7.34 -7.28
C VAL A 436 -8.36 7.07 -6.55
N VAL A 437 -9.03 5.99 -6.94
CA VAL A 437 -10.12 5.36 -6.18
C VAL A 437 -9.75 3.93 -5.80
N HIS A 438 -10.41 3.41 -4.77
CA HIS A 438 -10.32 2.03 -4.34
C HIS A 438 -11.65 1.30 -4.63
N TRP A 439 -11.56 0.04 -5.05
CA TRP A 439 -12.71 -0.80 -5.33
C TRP A 439 -12.57 -2.17 -4.67
N SER A 440 -13.57 -2.55 -3.86
CA SER A 440 -13.72 -3.89 -3.31
C SER A 440 -15.19 -4.35 -3.29
N GLU A 441 -15.38 -5.62 -2.94
CA GLU A 441 -16.69 -6.25 -2.77
C GLU A 441 -16.71 -7.07 -1.48
N SER A 442 -17.88 -7.20 -0.85
CA SER A 442 -18.07 -8.07 0.32
C SER A 442 -17.84 -9.54 -0.02
N GLN A 443 -17.04 -10.23 0.80
CA GLN A 443 -16.93 -11.68 0.73
C GLN A 443 -18.19 -12.36 1.29
N ARG A 444 -18.82 -13.21 0.47
CA ARG A 444 -19.94 -14.08 0.88
C ARG A 444 -19.54 -14.96 2.07
N GLY A 445 -20.45 -15.14 3.03
CA GLY A 445 -20.21 -15.95 4.24
C GLY A 445 -19.24 -15.32 5.26
N ARG A 446 -18.86 -14.04 5.09
CA ARG A 446 -18.02 -13.29 6.03
C ARG A 446 -18.73 -12.00 6.47
N LYS A 447 -18.09 -11.26 7.39
CA LYS A 447 -18.55 -9.91 7.77
C LYS A 447 -18.61 -9.02 6.52
N PRO A 448 -19.63 -8.15 6.34
CA PRO A 448 -19.82 -7.35 5.12
C PRO A 448 -18.59 -6.55 4.66
N HIS A 449 -17.85 -6.00 5.61
CA HIS A 449 -16.61 -5.24 5.38
C HIS A 449 -15.47 -6.08 4.78
N ALA A 450 -15.46 -7.41 4.97
CA ALA A 450 -14.34 -8.26 4.54
C ALA A 450 -14.27 -8.35 3.01
N HIS A 451 -13.13 -7.96 2.44
CA HIS A 451 -12.90 -7.99 0.99
C HIS A 451 -12.98 -9.40 0.41
N SER A 452 -13.57 -9.51 -0.78
CA SER A 452 -13.65 -10.72 -1.59
C SER A 452 -12.28 -11.22 -2.06
N ASP A 453 -12.25 -12.49 -2.48
CA ASP A 453 -11.08 -13.06 -3.14
C ASP A 453 -10.92 -12.49 -4.56
N TYR A 454 -12.03 -12.35 -5.29
CA TYR A 454 -12.13 -11.79 -6.64
C TYR A 454 -13.27 -10.77 -6.74
N VAL A 455 -13.11 -9.78 -7.62
CA VAL A 455 -14.20 -8.87 -8.03
C VAL A 455 -15.06 -9.59 -9.08
N ARG A 456 -16.37 -9.62 -8.88
CA ARG A 456 -17.34 -10.32 -9.75
C ARG A 456 -18.38 -9.39 -10.38
N GLY A 457 -18.75 -8.31 -9.71
CA GLY A 457 -19.71 -7.32 -10.21
C GLY A 457 -19.07 -6.33 -11.19
N PRO A 458 -19.89 -5.62 -12.00
CA PRO A 458 -19.39 -4.57 -12.85
C PRO A 458 -18.84 -3.40 -12.00
N ILE A 459 -17.59 -3.03 -12.24
CA ILE A 459 -16.99 -1.81 -11.69
C ILE A 459 -17.65 -0.61 -12.39
N PHE A 460 -18.48 0.13 -11.67
CA PHE A 460 -19.24 1.27 -12.18
C PHE A 460 -18.60 2.58 -11.72
N LEU A 461 -18.03 3.33 -12.67
CA LEU A 461 -17.28 4.56 -12.39
C LEU A 461 -18.02 5.82 -12.88
N HIS A 462 -19.35 5.78 -12.95
CA HIS A 462 -20.20 6.94 -13.28
C HIS A 462 -19.78 7.70 -14.56
N GLY A 463 -19.25 6.96 -15.56
CA GLY A 463 -18.76 7.52 -16.84
C GLY A 463 -17.36 8.12 -16.80
N LEU A 464 -16.62 7.95 -15.69
CA LEU A 464 -15.29 8.51 -15.43
C LEU A 464 -14.16 7.47 -15.57
N GLU A 465 -14.40 6.38 -16.31
CA GLU A 465 -13.43 5.29 -16.53
C GLU A 465 -12.10 5.77 -17.09
N LYS A 466 -12.11 6.89 -17.84
CA LYS A 466 -10.93 7.52 -18.43
C LYS A 466 -10.20 8.50 -17.51
N GLU A 467 -10.78 8.87 -16.37
CA GLU A 467 -10.28 9.97 -15.54
C GLU A 467 -9.54 9.48 -14.29
N VAL A 468 -9.92 8.32 -13.74
CA VAL A 468 -9.37 7.78 -12.49
C VAL A 468 -8.45 6.57 -12.68
N ASP A 469 -7.61 6.31 -11.68
CA ASP A 469 -6.90 5.04 -11.49
C ASP A 469 -7.57 4.23 -10.37
N VAL A 470 -7.79 2.94 -10.59
CA VAL A 470 -8.61 2.09 -9.70
C VAL A 470 -7.73 1.03 -9.03
N MET A 471 -7.57 1.12 -7.71
CA MET A 471 -6.92 0.07 -6.91
C MET A 471 -7.94 -1.03 -6.59
N ILE A 472 -7.72 -2.24 -7.09
CA ILE A 472 -8.53 -3.41 -6.75
C ILE A 472 -8.06 -3.98 -5.41
N GLU A 473 -8.91 -3.83 -4.41
CA GLU A 473 -8.71 -4.17 -3.01
C GLU A 473 -9.15 -5.61 -2.69
N SER A 474 -8.67 -6.61 -3.44
CA SER A 474 -9.05 -8.02 -3.25
C SER A 474 -7.98 -8.84 -2.50
N LYS A 475 -8.31 -10.09 -2.15
CA LYS A 475 -7.33 -11.04 -1.58
C LYS A 475 -6.47 -11.75 -2.62
N CYS A 476 -7.00 -12.05 -3.81
CA CYS A 476 -6.23 -12.70 -4.89
C CYS A 476 -5.43 -11.74 -5.78
N LYS A 477 -5.38 -10.45 -5.45
CA LYS A 477 -4.40 -9.47 -5.97
C LYS A 477 -4.44 -9.33 -7.49
N GLU A 478 -3.31 -9.50 -8.18
CA GLU A 478 -3.22 -9.40 -9.63
C GLU A 478 -4.15 -10.40 -10.33
N ARG A 479 -4.42 -11.57 -9.73
CA ARG A 479 -5.34 -12.55 -10.32
C ARG A 479 -6.77 -12.03 -10.39
N ALA A 480 -7.20 -11.23 -9.41
CA ALA A 480 -8.52 -10.60 -9.45
C ALA A 480 -8.60 -9.50 -10.50
N LEU A 481 -7.54 -8.68 -10.62
CA LEU A 481 -7.41 -7.67 -11.67
C LEU A 481 -7.44 -8.31 -13.06
N LEU A 482 -6.59 -9.32 -13.29
CA LEU A 482 -6.47 -9.99 -14.59
C LEU A 482 -7.76 -10.75 -14.93
N ALA A 483 -8.39 -11.42 -13.97
CA ALA A 483 -9.68 -12.07 -14.22
C ALA A 483 -10.78 -11.08 -14.61
N TYR A 484 -10.88 -9.94 -13.92
CA TYR A 484 -11.87 -8.91 -14.26
C TYR A 484 -11.57 -8.22 -15.60
N ARG A 485 -10.32 -7.81 -15.83
CA ARG A 485 -9.89 -7.05 -17.01
C ARG A 485 -9.85 -7.90 -18.28
N ASP A 486 -9.32 -9.12 -18.19
CA ASP A 486 -9.05 -9.99 -19.34
C ASP A 486 -10.12 -11.11 -19.50
N GLY A 487 -11.15 -11.13 -18.63
CA GLY A 487 -12.23 -12.11 -18.67
C GLY A 487 -11.79 -13.53 -18.31
N LEU A 488 -10.74 -13.69 -17.50
CA LEU A 488 -10.24 -15.02 -17.13
C LEU A 488 -11.21 -15.73 -16.17
N PRO A 489 -11.33 -17.06 -16.22
CA PRO A 489 -12.19 -17.81 -15.31
C PRO A 489 -11.84 -17.54 -13.84
N ILE A 490 -12.83 -17.04 -13.09
CA ILE A 490 -12.75 -16.91 -11.63
C ILE A 490 -13.13 -18.27 -11.02
N PRO A 491 -12.38 -18.83 -10.06
CA PRO A 491 -12.82 -19.99 -9.30
C PRO A 491 -14.21 -19.79 -8.71
N GLU A 492 -15.02 -20.85 -8.62
CA GLU A 492 -16.23 -20.78 -7.80
C GLU A 492 -15.82 -20.49 -6.35
N ASP A 493 -16.59 -19.65 -5.65
CA ASP A 493 -16.41 -19.50 -4.21
C ASP A 493 -16.52 -20.90 -3.59
N PRO A 494 -15.65 -21.29 -2.64
CA PRO A 494 -15.81 -22.56 -1.95
C PRO A 494 -17.23 -22.66 -1.45
N ILE A 495 -17.98 -23.69 -1.91
CA ILE A 495 -19.31 -23.96 -1.39
C ILE A 495 -19.13 -24.07 0.12
N ASP A 496 -19.78 -23.17 0.84
CA ASP A 496 -19.85 -23.22 2.29
C ASP A 496 -20.55 -24.53 2.63
N SER A 497 -19.75 -25.56 2.91
CA SER A 497 -20.22 -26.86 3.38
C SER A 497 -20.73 -26.59 4.78
N GLY A 498 -22.00 -26.15 4.84
CA GLY A 498 -22.49 -25.30 5.90
C GLY A 498 -22.10 -25.82 7.26
N ASP A 499 -21.47 -24.97 8.06
CA ASP A 499 -21.29 -25.23 9.47
C ASP A 499 -22.67 -25.08 10.14
N GLU A 500 -23.52 -26.11 9.96
CA GLU A 500 -24.91 -26.17 10.44
C GLU A 500 -25.01 -25.84 11.95
N GLY A 501 -23.91 -26.05 12.69
CA GLY A 501 -23.78 -25.71 14.10
C GLY A 501 -23.75 -24.22 14.47
N VAL A 502 -23.71 -23.27 13.51
CA VAL A 502 -23.77 -21.83 13.84
C VAL A 502 -25.19 -21.26 13.77
N ALA A 503 -26.02 -21.74 12.84
CA ALA A 503 -27.41 -21.28 12.70
C ALA A 503 -28.33 -21.79 13.84
N GLU A 504 -28.08 -23.01 14.34
CA GLU A 504 -28.89 -23.61 15.41
C GLU A 504 -28.62 -22.96 16.79
N ALA A 505 -27.44 -22.36 16.98
CA ALA A 505 -27.02 -21.74 18.24
C ALA A 505 -27.69 -20.38 18.54
N GLU A 506 -28.27 -19.71 17.54
CA GLU A 506 -29.09 -18.50 17.75
C GLU A 506 -30.58 -18.80 17.87
N ALA A 507 -31.08 -19.89 17.27
CA ALA A 507 -32.47 -20.32 17.39
C ALA A 507 -32.83 -20.77 18.83
N LEU A 508 -31.89 -21.38 19.56
CA LEU A 508 -32.10 -21.83 20.95
C LEU A 508 -32.01 -20.74 22.03
N LYS A 509 -31.96 -19.45 21.66
CA LYS A 509 -32.00 -18.32 22.63
C LYS A 509 -33.38 -17.66 22.76
N PHE A 510 -34.39 -18.17 22.07
CA PHE A 510 -35.77 -17.66 22.08
C PHE A 510 -36.83 -18.75 22.38
N LEU A 511 -36.41 -19.83 23.05
CA LEU A 511 -37.26 -20.83 23.72
C LEU A 511 -36.78 -20.98 25.17
#